data_AF-C4VB10-F1
#
_entry.id   AF-C4VB10-F1
#
_cell.length_a   1.000
_cell.length_b   1.000
_cell.length_c   1.000
_cell.angle_alpha   90.00
_cell.angle_beta   90.00
_cell.angle_gamma   90.00
#
_symmetry.space_group_name_H-M   'P 1'
#
loop_
_entity.id
_entity.type
_entity.pdbx_description
1 polymer ?
#
loop_
_entity_poly.entity_id
_entity_poly.type
_entity_poly.pdbx_seq_one_letter_code
_entity_poly.pdbx_strand_id
1 'polypeptide(L)'
;MDIKFIALKVSEDNNLMYFFYTQDFAFTVDATNPEILLECLKKEFTKEYYLPEEIQNLSNIPIPRKLLYSFTTHHHFDHSSGDKRLKEIFPDIKQIKGEEKDINIQGTIVKCFKTPCHTRDSICILINNKYMCTGDTIFYLGCGWFTEGTPKDMLAAINKIKQYDNNIIMLYGHNYKEKNLRFIRSECQYINHVEDDRIFLTLGEEKKENPFFLLKNEEEMGSLREKKNKFI
;
A
#
# COMPACT_ATOMS: atom_id res chain seq x y z
N MET A 1 -19.19 -9.50 3.73
CA MET A 1 -18.77 -9.96 2.39
C MET A 1 -17.27 -10.15 2.42
N ASP A 2 -16.75 -11.22 1.82
CA ASP A 2 -15.30 -11.47 1.79
C ASP A 2 -14.69 -10.70 0.62
N ILE A 3 -14.18 -9.50 0.90
CA ILE A 3 -13.39 -8.71 -0.05
C ILE A 3 -12.01 -9.37 -0.18
N LYS A 4 -11.62 -9.66 -1.42
CA LYS A 4 -10.30 -10.19 -1.78
C LYS A 4 -9.46 -9.08 -2.41
N PHE A 5 -8.17 -9.31 -2.54
CA PHE A 5 -7.28 -8.40 -3.24
C PHE A 5 -6.27 -9.16 -4.08
N ILE A 6 -5.74 -8.46 -5.08
CA ILE A 6 -4.44 -8.77 -5.69
C ILE A 6 -3.57 -7.53 -5.65
N ALA A 7 -2.26 -7.74 -5.60
CA ALA A 7 -1.23 -6.76 -5.85
C ALA A 7 -0.63 -6.99 -7.24
N LEU A 8 -0.44 -5.92 -7.99
CA LEU A 8 0.17 -5.93 -9.31
C LEU A 8 1.46 -5.12 -9.26
N LYS A 9 2.59 -5.73 -9.65
CA LYS A 9 3.84 -4.99 -9.84
C LYS A 9 3.83 -4.30 -11.19
N VAL A 10 3.64 -2.98 -11.21
CA VAL A 10 3.34 -2.22 -12.44
C VAL A 10 4.48 -1.34 -12.95
N SER A 11 5.61 -1.30 -12.25
CA SER A 11 6.82 -0.61 -12.71
C SER A 11 8.10 -1.39 -12.39
N GLU A 12 9.19 -0.99 -13.05
CA GLU A 12 10.53 -1.51 -12.78
C GLU A 12 11.00 -1.20 -11.36
N ASP A 13 10.57 -0.06 -10.79
CA ASP A 13 10.86 0.38 -9.42
C ASP A 13 10.05 -0.38 -8.34
N ASN A 14 9.51 -1.54 -8.69
CA ASN A 14 8.74 -2.40 -7.79
C ASN A 14 7.48 -1.75 -7.20
N ASN A 15 6.91 -0.76 -7.90
CA ASN A 15 5.64 -0.14 -7.51
C ASN A 15 4.50 -1.17 -7.55
N LEU A 16 3.65 -1.13 -6.53
CA LEU A 16 2.50 -2.00 -6.35
C LEU A 16 1.22 -1.20 -6.45
N MET A 17 0.34 -1.61 -7.36
CA MET A 17 -1.05 -1.19 -7.32
C MET A 17 -1.94 -2.33 -6.82
N TYR A 18 -3.08 -1.98 -6.24
CA TYR A 18 -3.98 -2.97 -5.64
C TYR A 18 -5.33 -3.00 -6.35
N PHE A 19 -5.84 -4.19 -6.58
CA PHE A 19 -7.20 -4.41 -7.07
C PHE A 19 -7.97 -5.24 -6.06
N PHE A 20 -8.90 -4.58 -5.37
CA PHE A 20 -9.81 -5.19 -4.41
C PHE A 20 -11.11 -5.57 -5.08
N TYR A 21 -11.62 -6.75 -4.78
CA TYR A 21 -12.77 -7.28 -5.51
C TYR A 21 -13.63 -8.23 -4.70
N THR A 22 -14.89 -8.29 -5.09
CA THR A 22 -15.86 -9.34 -4.77
C THR A 22 -16.26 -10.06 -6.06
N GLN A 23 -17.33 -10.87 -6.04
CA GLN A 23 -17.89 -11.41 -7.28
C GLN A 23 -18.46 -10.32 -8.20
N ASP A 24 -19.03 -9.25 -7.64
CA ASP A 24 -19.85 -8.29 -8.39
C ASP A 24 -19.16 -6.96 -8.67
N PHE A 25 -18.29 -6.51 -7.75
CA PHE A 25 -17.67 -5.20 -7.83
C PHE A 25 -16.19 -5.21 -7.44
N ALA A 26 -15.51 -4.13 -7.81
CA ALA A 26 -14.13 -3.88 -7.47
C ALA A 26 -13.87 -2.40 -7.14
N PHE A 27 -12.74 -2.15 -6.49
CA PHE A 27 -12.11 -0.84 -6.37
C PHE A 27 -10.58 -1.02 -6.41
N THR A 28 -9.86 0.07 -6.62
CA THR A 28 -8.40 0.02 -6.78
C THR A 28 -7.69 1.05 -5.92
N VAL A 29 -6.42 0.80 -5.59
CA VAL A 29 -5.53 1.72 -4.91
C VAL A 29 -4.27 1.91 -5.76
N ASP A 30 -3.86 3.16 -5.97
CA ASP A 30 -2.67 3.58 -6.72
C ASP A 30 -2.59 3.02 -8.15
N ALA A 31 -3.73 3.07 -8.86
CA ALA A 31 -3.87 2.49 -10.18
C ALA A 31 -3.13 3.27 -11.28
N THR A 32 -1.84 2.97 -11.45
CA THR A 32 -0.98 3.60 -12.47
C THR A 32 -1.02 2.94 -13.83
N ASN A 33 -1.60 1.75 -13.94
CA ASN A 33 -1.91 1.10 -15.21
C ASN A 33 -3.43 0.88 -15.33
N PRO A 34 -4.19 1.84 -15.87
CA PRO A 34 -5.64 1.73 -15.99
C PRO A 34 -6.08 0.62 -16.95
N GLU A 35 -5.29 0.34 -17.99
CA GLU A 35 -5.59 -0.66 -19.01
C GLU A 35 -5.59 -2.08 -18.44
N ILE A 36 -4.66 -2.42 -17.53
CA ILE A 36 -4.66 -3.76 -16.90
C ILE A 36 -5.90 -4.00 -16.04
N LEU A 37 -6.55 -2.95 -15.53
CA LEU A 37 -7.79 -3.10 -14.76
C LEU A 37 -8.95 -3.60 -15.63
N LEU A 38 -9.01 -3.22 -16.91
CA LEU A 38 -10.02 -3.73 -17.83
C LEU A 38 -9.97 -5.25 -17.95
N GLU A 39 -8.76 -5.82 -17.87
CA GLU A 39 -8.57 -7.26 -17.81
C GLU A 39 -8.90 -7.81 -16.43
N CYS A 40 -8.41 -7.18 -15.35
CA CYS A 40 -8.67 -7.65 -13.99
C CYS A 40 -10.17 -7.79 -13.66
N LEU A 41 -11.02 -6.91 -14.18
CA LEU A 41 -12.47 -6.98 -14.00
C LEU A 41 -13.09 -8.27 -14.55
N LYS A 42 -12.41 -8.97 -15.46
CA LYS A 42 -12.89 -10.18 -16.15
C LYS A 42 -12.18 -11.45 -15.69
N LYS A 43 -11.19 -11.40 -14.80
CA LYS A 43 -10.37 -12.57 -14.44
C LYS A 43 -10.74 -13.19 -13.10
N GLU A 44 -10.53 -14.49 -12.99
CA GLU A 44 -10.52 -15.20 -11.71
C GLU A 44 -9.08 -15.24 -11.18
N PHE A 45 -8.88 -14.92 -9.90
CA PHE A 45 -7.56 -14.87 -9.27
C PHE A 45 -7.40 -15.98 -8.23
N THR A 46 -6.22 -16.57 -8.20
CA THR A 46 -5.83 -17.69 -7.32
C THR A 46 -4.64 -17.35 -6.42
N LYS A 47 -3.99 -16.20 -6.66
CA LYS A 47 -2.87 -15.66 -5.88
C LYS A 47 -3.19 -14.23 -5.46
N GLU A 48 -2.38 -13.70 -4.55
CA GLU A 48 -2.48 -12.31 -4.10
C GLU A 48 -1.45 -11.39 -4.77
N TYR A 49 -0.52 -11.92 -5.57
CA TYR A 49 0.51 -11.16 -6.26
C TYR A 49 0.68 -11.66 -7.69
N TYR A 50 0.74 -10.71 -8.63
CA TYR A 50 0.92 -10.99 -10.06
C TYR A 50 1.81 -9.95 -10.73
N LEU A 51 2.51 -10.38 -11.78
CA LEU A 51 3.02 -9.51 -12.82
C LEU A 51 1.90 -9.22 -13.85
N PRO A 52 1.88 -8.04 -14.50
CA PRO A 52 0.83 -7.67 -15.44
C PRO A 52 0.63 -8.67 -16.59
N GLU A 53 1.71 -9.27 -17.09
CA GLU A 53 1.70 -10.29 -18.14
C GLU A 53 1.02 -11.60 -17.72
N GLU A 54 0.97 -11.91 -16.42
CA GLU A 54 0.29 -13.11 -15.92
C GLU A 54 -1.23 -12.99 -16.04
N ILE A 55 -1.78 -11.76 -15.98
CA ILE A 55 -3.22 -11.51 -15.90
C ILE A 55 -3.95 -11.99 -17.15
N GLN A 56 -3.36 -11.80 -18.34
CA GLN A 56 -4.00 -12.16 -19.61
C GLN A 56 -4.27 -13.67 -19.71
N ASN A 57 -3.41 -14.48 -19.09
CA ASN A 57 -3.46 -15.94 -19.12
C ASN A 57 -4.43 -16.55 -18.10
N LEU A 58 -5.02 -15.73 -17.22
CA LEU A 58 -6.00 -16.18 -16.24
C LEU A 58 -7.34 -16.53 -16.89
N SER A 59 -8.05 -17.47 -16.29
CA SER A 59 -9.42 -17.82 -16.68
C SER A 59 -10.37 -16.64 -16.50
N ASN A 60 -11.33 -16.52 -17.42
CA ASN A 60 -12.35 -15.47 -17.33
C ASN A 60 -13.47 -15.88 -16.38
N ILE A 61 -14.04 -14.89 -15.68
CA ILE A 61 -15.32 -15.03 -14.98
C ILE A 61 -16.48 -14.76 -15.96
N PRO A 62 -17.68 -15.33 -15.73
CA PRO A 62 -18.80 -15.19 -16.67
C PRO A 62 -19.36 -13.77 -16.76
N ILE A 63 -19.28 -13.00 -15.68
CA ILE A 63 -19.81 -11.63 -15.60
C ILE A 63 -18.69 -10.72 -15.11
N PRO A 64 -18.24 -9.72 -15.89
CA PRO A 64 -17.25 -8.76 -15.44
C PRO A 64 -17.71 -7.98 -14.22
N ARG A 65 -16.79 -7.74 -13.29
CA ARG A 65 -17.01 -6.91 -12.10
C ARG A 65 -17.20 -5.45 -12.51
N LYS A 66 -17.93 -4.68 -11.69
CA LYS A 66 -18.02 -3.23 -11.83
C LYS A 66 -16.94 -2.52 -11.01
N LEU A 67 -16.10 -1.70 -11.64
CA LEU A 67 -15.16 -0.83 -10.92
C LEU A 67 -15.90 0.40 -10.37
N LEU A 68 -15.89 0.59 -9.04
CA LEU A 68 -16.68 1.63 -8.37
C LEU A 68 -15.85 2.81 -7.86
N TYR A 69 -14.67 2.51 -7.30
CA TYR A 69 -13.79 3.50 -6.67
C TYR A 69 -12.35 3.33 -7.12
N SER A 70 -11.62 4.45 -7.16
CA SER A 70 -10.16 4.49 -7.19
C SER A 70 -9.69 5.34 -6.03
N PHE A 71 -8.70 4.85 -5.31
CA PHE A 71 -8.04 5.56 -4.23
C PHE A 71 -6.59 5.83 -4.62
N THR A 72 -6.10 7.00 -4.24
CA THR A 72 -4.72 7.39 -4.50
C THR A 72 -4.10 7.83 -3.17
N THR A 73 -3.05 7.12 -2.75
CA THR A 73 -2.42 7.30 -1.43
C THR A 73 -1.70 8.64 -1.33
N HIS A 74 -1.12 9.13 -2.42
CA HIS A 74 -0.45 10.43 -2.49
C HIS A 74 -0.22 10.89 -3.94
N HIS A 75 0.30 12.10 -4.13
CA HIS A 75 0.39 12.72 -5.45
C HIS A 75 1.58 12.31 -6.33
N HIS A 76 2.55 11.52 -5.87
CA HIS A 76 3.67 11.14 -6.73
C HIS A 76 3.18 10.40 -7.98
N PHE A 77 3.93 10.56 -9.07
CA PHE A 77 3.50 10.16 -10.40
C PHE A 77 3.35 8.64 -10.53
N ASP A 78 4.24 7.89 -9.89
CA ASP A 78 4.20 6.44 -9.77
C ASP A 78 3.04 5.90 -8.92
N HIS A 79 2.20 6.75 -8.32
CA HIS A 79 0.95 6.34 -7.67
C HIS A 79 -0.28 6.95 -8.34
N SER A 80 -0.14 8.14 -8.94
CA SER A 80 -1.27 8.96 -9.41
C SER A 80 -1.37 9.11 -10.93
N SER A 81 -0.40 8.61 -11.70
CA SER A 81 -0.32 8.78 -13.17
C SER A 81 -1.55 8.26 -13.91
N GLY A 82 -2.19 7.20 -13.41
CA GLY A 82 -3.38 6.63 -14.04
C GLY A 82 -4.68 7.35 -13.70
N ASP A 83 -4.70 8.30 -12.77
CA ASP A 83 -5.94 8.93 -12.26
C ASP A 83 -6.78 9.54 -13.41
N LYS A 84 -6.14 10.34 -14.28
CA LYS A 84 -6.84 10.98 -15.39
C LYS A 84 -7.41 9.94 -16.37
N ARG A 85 -6.58 8.95 -16.72
CA ARG A 85 -6.92 7.93 -17.70
C ARG A 85 -8.01 6.98 -17.19
N LEU A 86 -8.02 6.66 -15.89
CA LEU A 86 -9.12 5.92 -15.26
C LEU A 86 -10.46 6.63 -15.40
N LYS A 87 -10.48 7.95 -15.23
CA LYS A 87 -11.71 8.73 -15.35
C LYS A 87 -12.22 8.78 -16.79
N GLU A 88 -11.34 8.74 -17.78
CA GLU A 88 -11.70 8.63 -19.20
C GLU A 88 -12.31 7.25 -19.52
N ILE A 89 -11.74 6.17 -18.99
CA ILE A 89 -12.20 4.79 -19.23
C ILE A 89 -13.49 4.50 -18.43
N PHE A 90 -13.58 5.00 -17.20
CA PHE A 90 -14.69 4.80 -16.28
C PHE A 90 -15.26 6.16 -15.81
N PRO A 91 -16.10 6.84 -16.62
CA PRO A 91 -16.60 8.18 -16.29
C PRO A 91 -17.32 8.28 -14.94
N ASP A 92 -17.98 7.20 -14.51
CA ASP A 92 -18.73 7.15 -13.25
C ASP A 92 -17.88 6.76 -12.02
N ILE A 93 -16.58 6.46 -12.20
CA ILE A 93 -15.72 6.07 -11.07
C ILE A 93 -15.57 7.22 -10.07
N LYS A 94 -15.66 6.88 -8.78
CA LYS A 94 -15.40 7.82 -7.70
C LYS A 94 -13.92 7.79 -7.33
N GLN A 95 -13.25 8.94 -7.41
CA GLN A 95 -11.82 9.05 -7.10
C GLN A 95 -11.63 9.75 -5.76
N ILE A 96 -10.80 9.16 -4.89
CA ILE A 96 -10.49 9.65 -3.55
C ILE A 96 -8.99 9.82 -3.43
N LYS A 97 -8.52 11.04 -3.10
CA LYS A 97 -7.10 11.38 -2.99
C LYS A 97 -6.88 12.41 -1.89
N GLY A 98 -5.91 12.16 -1.01
CA GLY A 98 -5.45 13.14 0.00
C GLY A 98 -6.46 13.58 1.06
N GLU A 99 -7.66 13.00 1.09
CA GLU A 99 -8.74 13.34 2.02
C GLU A 99 -8.96 12.23 3.07
N GLU A 100 -9.32 12.61 4.30
CA GLU A 100 -9.79 11.68 5.31
C GLU A 100 -11.27 11.38 5.06
N LYS A 101 -11.65 10.11 5.02
CA LYS A 101 -12.98 9.71 4.56
C LYS A 101 -13.32 8.29 4.97
N ASP A 102 -14.53 8.13 5.49
CA ASP A 102 -15.12 6.81 5.74
C ASP A 102 -16.15 6.51 4.64
N ILE A 103 -16.00 5.38 3.97
CA ILE A 103 -16.79 4.98 2.82
C ILE A 103 -17.30 3.56 3.03
N ASN A 104 -18.59 3.35 2.80
CA ASN A 104 -19.16 2.02 2.69
C ASN A 104 -19.35 1.69 1.20
N ILE A 105 -18.54 0.78 0.68
CA ILE A 105 -18.61 0.27 -0.69
C ILE A 105 -19.36 -1.06 -0.67
N GLN A 106 -20.68 -1.03 -0.80
CA GLN A 106 -21.54 -2.21 -0.87
C GLN A 106 -21.30 -3.23 0.27
N GLY A 107 -21.08 -2.75 1.50
CA GLY A 107 -20.80 -3.57 2.68
C GLY A 107 -19.31 -3.69 3.04
N THR A 108 -18.39 -3.22 2.19
CA THR A 108 -16.96 -3.08 2.51
C THR A 108 -16.70 -1.70 3.12
N ILE A 109 -16.22 -1.66 4.35
CA ILE A 109 -15.87 -0.43 5.06
C ILE A 109 -14.44 -0.04 4.70
N VAL A 110 -14.27 1.16 4.15
CA VAL A 110 -12.99 1.76 3.80
C VAL A 110 -12.81 3.05 4.57
N LYS A 111 -11.72 3.16 5.33
CA LYS A 111 -11.36 4.34 6.11
C LYS A 111 -10.03 4.91 5.63
N CYS A 112 -10.07 6.12 5.08
CA CYS A 112 -8.92 6.90 4.69
C CYS A 112 -8.51 7.83 5.83
N PHE A 113 -7.25 7.82 6.22
CA PHE A 113 -6.72 8.73 7.24
C PHE A 113 -5.35 9.27 6.87
N LYS A 114 -5.07 10.52 7.25
CA LYS A 114 -3.82 11.19 6.88
C LYS A 114 -2.62 10.63 7.64
N THR A 115 -1.52 10.49 6.93
CA THR A 115 -0.18 10.11 7.40
C THR A 115 0.88 11.01 6.74
N PRO A 116 0.80 12.33 6.92
CA PRO A 116 1.68 13.26 6.23
C PRO A 116 3.11 12.99 6.65
N CYS A 117 4.02 12.75 5.71
CA CYS A 117 5.46 12.78 5.95
C CYS A 117 6.21 12.55 4.64
N HIS A 118 5.93 11.44 3.96
CA HIS A 118 6.48 11.19 2.63
C HIS A 118 6.06 12.35 1.74
N THR A 119 4.77 12.50 1.52
CA THR A 119 4.17 13.75 1.05
C THR A 119 3.24 14.33 2.11
N ARG A 120 2.84 15.59 1.95
CA ARG A 120 1.85 16.24 2.82
C ARG A 120 0.44 15.72 2.62
N ASP A 121 0.14 15.18 1.44
CA ASP A 121 -1.16 14.58 1.11
C ASP A 121 -1.21 13.06 1.32
N SER A 122 -0.16 12.45 1.86
CA SER A 122 -0.12 11.01 2.14
C SER A 122 -1.27 10.57 3.05
N ILE A 123 -1.98 9.52 2.62
CA ILE A 123 -3.01 8.83 3.37
C ILE A 123 -2.71 7.33 3.45
N CYS A 124 -3.14 6.71 4.55
CA CYS A 124 -3.31 5.27 4.65
C CYS A 124 -4.80 4.93 4.49
N ILE A 125 -5.09 3.76 3.91
CA ILE A 125 -6.44 3.30 3.60
C ILE A 125 -6.66 1.95 4.28
N LEU A 126 -7.53 1.93 5.28
CA LEU A 126 -7.91 0.74 6.05
C LEU A 126 -9.18 0.12 5.47
N ILE A 127 -9.16 -1.17 5.18
CA ILE A 127 -10.25 -1.90 4.52
C ILE A 127 -10.70 -3.05 5.44
N ASN A 128 -11.96 -2.99 5.88
CA ASN A 128 -12.61 -3.97 6.76
C ASN A 128 -11.82 -4.33 8.03
N ASN A 129 -10.98 -3.43 8.55
CA ASN A 129 -10.03 -3.73 9.65
C ASN A 129 -9.17 -4.98 9.38
N LYS A 130 -8.93 -5.31 8.10
CA LYS A 130 -8.22 -6.53 7.66
C LYS A 130 -7.00 -6.20 6.81
N TYR A 131 -7.09 -5.16 5.98
CA TYR A 131 -5.99 -4.72 5.11
C TYR A 131 -5.71 -3.23 5.30
N MET A 132 -4.46 -2.81 5.25
CA MET A 132 -4.08 -1.40 5.27
C MET A 132 -3.12 -1.08 4.13
N CYS A 133 -3.60 -0.33 3.13
CA CYS A 133 -2.74 0.24 2.10
C CYS A 133 -2.02 1.46 2.67
N THR A 134 -0.69 1.44 2.70
CA THR A 134 0.14 2.48 3.34
C THR A 134 0.78 3.45 2.36
N GLY A 135 0.67 3.16 1.05
CA GLY A 135 1.45 3.84 0.02
C GLY A 135 2.91 3.87 0.44
N ASP A 136 3.48 5.07 0.41
CA ASP A 136 4.88 5.30 0.75
C ASP A 136 5.10 5.75 2.20
N THR A 137 4.09 5.62 3.07
CA THR A 137 4.28 5.88 4.49
C THR A 137 5.14 4.78 5.13
N ILE A 138 4.71 3.52 4.97
CA ILE A 138 5.34 2.32 5.56
C ILE A 138 5.61 1.32 4.43
N PHE A 139 6.74 0.63 4.53
CA PHE A 139 7.12 -0.49 3.68
C PHE A 139 7.42 -1.71 4.55
N TYR A 140 7.61 -2.88 3.93
CA TYR A 140 8.12 -4.08 4.58
C TYR A 140 9.34 -3.76 5.45
N LEU A 141 9.16 -3.75 6.78
CA LEU A 141 10.20 -3.40 7.77
C LEU A 141 10.94 -2.07 7.47
N GLY A 142 10.26 -1.11 6.83
CA GLY A 142 10.82 0.18 6.47
C GLY A 142 9.80 1.30 6.56
N CYS A 143 10.24 2.52 6.23
CA CYS A 143 9.35 3.68 6.05
C CYS A 143 9.78 4.51 4.83
N GLY A 144 8.84 5.35 4.39
CA GLY A 144 9.02 6.36 3.35
C GLY A 144 10.21 7.28 3.58
N TRP A 145 10.78 7.79 2.50
CA TRP A 145 11.62 8.98 2.59
C TRP A 145 10.73 10.19 2.86
N PHE A 146 11.11 11.00 3.85
CA PHE A 146 10.47 12.27 4.20
C PHE A 146 10.77 13.33 3.11
N THR A 147 10.12 13.25 1.95
CA THR A 147 10.38 14.21 0.86
C THR A 147 9.74 15.57 1.15
N GLU A 148 8.61 15.60 1.85
CA GLU A 148 7.93 16.85 2.22
C GLU A 148 7.72 17.02 3.73
N GLY A 149 8.08 16.02 4.53
CA GLY A 149 7.82 15.93 5.96
C GLY A 149 9.05 16.00 6.86
N THR A 150 8.81 15.80 8.14
CA THR A 150 9.85 15.78 9.19
C THR A 150 9.87 14.42 9.91
N PRO A 151 10.93 14.11 10.67
CA PRO A 151 10.95 12.93 11.54
C PRO A 151 9.78 12.89 12.53
N LYS A 152 9.38 14.06 13.05
CA LYS A 152 8.19 14.20 13.90
C LYS A 152 6.92 13.75 13.19
N ASP A 153 6.77 14.13 11.92
CA ASP A 153 5.63 13.76 11.10
C ASP A 153 5.55 12.24 10.89
N MET A 154 6.67 11.58 10.56
CA MET A 154 6.71 10.10 10.41
C MET A 154 6.41 9.40 11.73
N LEU A 155 6.99 9.87 12.84
CA LEU A 155 6.73 9.30 14.15
C LEU A 155 5.24 9.41 14.52
N ALA A 156 4.61 10.55 14.24
CA ALA A 156 3.17 10.73 14.44
C ALA A 156 2.34 9.81 13.55
N ALA A 157 2.71 9.65 12.26
CA ALA A 157 2.05 8.73 11.33
C ALA A 157 2.12 7.27 11.82
N ILE A 158 3.31 6.81 12.22
CA ILE A 158 3.51 5.46 12.78
C ILE A 158 2.71 5.28 14.06
N ASN A 159 2.70 6.27 14.97
CA ASN A 159 1.92 6.18 16.20
C ASN A 159 0.41 6.09 15.95
N LYS A 160 -0.10 6.76 14.90
CA LYS A 160 -1.49 6.61 14.45
C LYS A 160 -1.77 5.20 13.92
N ILE A 161 -0.87 4.66 13.09
CA ILE A 161 -0.98 3.28 12.56
C ILE A 161 -0.93 2.24 13.68
N LYS A 162 -0.08 2.42 14.70
CA LYS A 162 0.07 1.50 15.83
C LYS A 162 -1.20 1.28 16.65
N GLN A 163 -2.19 2.17 16.55
CA GLN A 163 -3.45 2.06 17.30
C GLN A 163 -4.38 0.97 16.77
N TYR A 164 -4.13 0.45 15.56
CA TYR A 164 -4.97 -0.59 14.96
C TYR A 164 -4.53 -2.01 15.31
N ASP A 165 -5.41 -2.98 15.03
CA ASP A 165 -5.25 -4.39 15.39
C ASP A 165 -4.04 -5.05 14.73
N ASN A 166 -3.40 -5.95 15.47
CA ASN A 166 -2.15 -6.59 15.03
C ASN A 166 -2.32 -7.54 13.83
N ASN A 167 -3.52 -8.02 13.56
CA ASN A 167 -3.81 -8.97 12.47
C ASN A 167 -4.03 -8.30 11.10
N ILE A 168 -4.00 -6.97 11.03
CA ILE A 168 -4.13 -6.24 9.76
C ILE A 168 -2.94 -6.55 8.86
N ILE A 169 -3.21 -6.96 7.63
CA ILE A 169 -2.19 -7.18 6.60
C ILE A 169 -1.80 -5.82 6.01
N MET A 170 -0.50 -5.53 6.02
CA MET A 170 0.09 -4.27 5.57
C MET A 170 0.43 -4.36 4.08
N LEU A 171 -0.13 -3.45 3.29
CA LEU A 171 -0.04 -3.41 1.84
C LEU A 171 0.71 -2.14 1.42
N TYR A 172 1.93 -2.32 0.91
CA TYR A 172 2.89 -1.23 0.69
C TYR A 172 2.85 -0.64 -0.72
N GLY A 173 3.28 0.62 -0.89
CA GLY A 173 3.40 1.24 -2.22
C GLY A 173 4.45 0.56 -3.11
N HIS A 174 5.52 0.02 -2.52
CA HIS A 174 6.59 -0.66 -3.25
C HIS A 174 7.04 -1.95 -2.57
N ASN A 175 7.47 -2.92 -3.39
CA ASN A 175 8.19 -4.10 -2.90
C ASN A 175 9.68 -3.79 -2.69
N TYR A 176 9.98 -3.10 -1.58
CA TYR A 176 11.35 -2.81 -1.13
C TYR A 176 11.91 -3.80 -0.10
N LYS A 177 11.30 -5.00 0.01
CA LYS A 177 11.67 -6.02 1.00
C LYS A 177 13.19 -6.28 1.05
N GLU A 178 13.79 -6.65 -0.08
CA GLU A 178 15.23 -6.97 -0.14
C GLU A 178 16.11 -5.79 0.27
N LYS A 179 15.77 -4.59 -0.18
CA LYS A 179 16.51 -3.36 0.17
C LYS A 179 16.42 -3.08 1.68
N ASN A 180 15.25 -3.26 2.27
CA ASN A 180 15.02 -3.03 3.69
C ASN A 180 15.70 -4.10 4.55
N LEU A 181 15.66 -5.38 4.15
CA LEU A 181 16.36 -6.46 4.83
C LEU A 181 17.88 -6.25 4.83
N ARG A 182 18.48 -5.84 3.70
CA ARG A 182 19.92 -5.48 3.67
C ARG A 182 20.25 -4.36 4.65
N PHE A 183 19.44 -3.31 4.68
CA PHE A 183 19.62 -2.20 5.61
C PHE A 183 19.53 -2.66 7.08
N ILE A 184 18.52 -3.46 7.41
CA ILE A 184 18.31 -3.96 8.78
C ILE A 184 19.48 -4.84 9.23
N ARG A 185 19.94 -5.76 8.38
CA ARG A 185 21.08 -6.62 8.70
C ARG A 185 22.38 -5.82 8.93
N SER A 186 22.56 -4.69 8.23
CA SER A 186 23.72 -3.81 8.40
C SER A 186 23.60 -2.94 9.66
N GLU A 187 22.50 -2.20 9.79
CA GLU A 187 22.39 -1.08 10.72
C GLU A 187 21.53 -1.39 11.96
N CYS A 188 20.74 -2.46 11.92
CA CYS A 188 19.73 -2.80 12.93
C CYS A 188 19.85 -4.26 13.38
N GLN A 189 21.07 -4.73 13.68
CA GLN A 189 21.36 -6.12 14.06
C GLN A 189 20.59 -6.64 15.29
N TYR A 190 19.96 -5.75 16.06
CA TYR A 190 19.07 -6.09 17.18
C TYR A 190 17.67 -6.58 16.73
N ILE A 191 17.33 -6.46 15.44
CA ILE A 191 16.09 -6.98 14.87
C ILE A 191 16.29 -8.44 14.48
N ASN A 192 15.52 -9.33 15.09
CA ASN A 192 15.51 -10.76 14.77
C ASN A 192 14.30 -11.09 13.88
N HIS A 193 14.40 -10.78 12.59
CA HIS A 193 13.39 -11.11 11.60
C HIS A 193 13.65 -12.51 11.02
N VAL A 194 12.63 -13.36 11.04
CA VAL A 194 12.68 -14.64 10.33
C VAL A 194 12.24 -14.39 8.90
N GLU A 195 13.17 -14.54 7.98
CA GLU A 195 12.88 -14.35 6.57
C GLU A 195 12.05 -15.51 6.03
N ASP A 196 11.02 -15.14 5.27
CA ASP A 196 10.20 -16.06 4.48
C ASP A 196 9.93 -15.44 3.10
N ASP A 197 9.08 -16.06 2.28
CA ASP A 197 8.78 -15.58 0.92
C ASP A 197 7.63 -14.57 0.85
N ARG A 198 7.00 -14.20 1.97
CA ARG A 198 5.87 -13.26 2.00
C ARG A 198 6.36 -11.86 1.64
N ILE A 199 5.54 -11.13 0.89
CA ILE A 199 5.77 -9.72 0.56
C ILE A 199 4.97 -8.76 1.44
N PHE A 200 4.09 -9.29 2.28
CA PHE A 200 3.24 -8.55 3.22
C PHE A 200 3.43 -9.09 4.63
N LEU A 201 3.55 -8.18 5.59
CA LEU A 201 3.54 -8.50 7.01
C LEU A 201 2.21 -8.08 7.63
N THR A 202 1.89 -8.68 8.76
CA THR A 202 0.86 -8.15 9.64
C THR A 202 1.38 -6.91 10.37
N LEU A 203 0.47 -6.04 10.81
CA LEU A 203 0.81 -4.88 11.63
C LEU A 203 1.49 -5.30 12.95
N GLY A 204 1.16 -6.48 13.49
CA GLY A 204 1.82 -7.04 14.66
C GLY A 204 3.30 -7.36 14.41
N GLU A 205 3.62 -7.91 13.24
CA GLU A 205 5.00 -8.16 12.81
C GLU A 205 5.74 -6.84 12.58
N GLU A 206 5.15 -5.86 11.88
CA GLU A 206 5.74 -4.52 11.72
C GLU A 206 6.03 -3.85 13.08
N LYS A 207 5.09 -3.89 14.03
CA LYS A 207 5.27 -3.34 15.39
C LYS A 207 6.44 -3.97 16.13
N LYS A 208 6.70 -5.25 15.89
CA LYS A 208 7.73 -6.02 16.58
C LYS A 208 9.10 -5.93 15.90
N GLU A 209 9.13 -5.87 14.57
CA GLU A 209 10.33 -6.15 13.78
C GLU A 209 10.75 -4.98 12.87
N ASN A 210 9.89 -3.98 12.65
CA ASN A 210 10.29 -2.79 11.88
C ASN A 210 11.07 -1.82 12.78
N PRO A 211 12.35 -1.53 12.50
CA PRO A 211 13.15 -0.68 13.38
C PRO A 211 12.54 0.72 13.53
N PHE A 212 11.84 1.25 12.51
CA PHE A 212 11.15 2.54 12.59
C PHE A 212 9.94 2.53 13.54
N PHE A 213 9.32 1.37 13.78
CA PHE A 213 8.25 1.22 14.77
C PHE A 213 8.80 1.14 16.20
N LEU A 214 10.10 0.86 16.39
CA LEU A 214 10.68 0.74 17.73
C LEU A 214 11.24 2.06 18.28
N LEU A 215 11.34 3.08 17.43
CA LEU A 215 11.88 4.40 17.80
C LEU A 215 10.91 5.18 18.69
N LYS A 216 11.45 5.94 19.63
CA LYS A 216 10.70 6.62 20.69
C LYS A 216 10.54 8.12 20.46
N ASN A 217 11.41 8.72 19.66
CA ASN A 217 11.45 10.17 19.46
C ASN A 217 11.89 10.55 18.03
N GLU A 218 11.75 11.83 17.71
CA GLU A 218 12.04 12.39 16.38
C GLU A 218 13.54 12.39 16.03
N GLU A 219 14.42 12.46 17.03
CA GLU A 219 15.88 12.40 16.84
C GLU A 219 16.31 11.02 16.36
N GLU A 220 15.86 9.96 17.05
CA GLU A 220 16.06 8.57 16.65
C GLU A 220 15.50 8.30 15.24
N MET A 221 14.28 8.79 14.96
CA MET A 221 13.62 8.68 13.66
C MET A 221 14.43 9.34 12.55
N GLY A 222 14.88 10.58 12.77
CA GLY A 222 15.69 11.32 11.80
C GLY A 222 17.02 10.63 11.55
N SER A 223 17.72 10.23 12.61
CA SER A 223 19.02 9.57 12.53
C SER A 223 18.95 8.26 11.73
N LEU A 224 17.99 7.37 12.04
CA LEU A 224 17.87 6.10 11.34
C LEU A 224 17.44 6.29 9.88
N ARG A 225 16.52 7.24 9.62
CA ARG A 225 16.08 7.56 8.25
C ARG A 225 17.23 8.10 7.42
N GLU A 226 18.05 8.98 7.97
CA GLU A 226 19.22 9.54 7.28
C GLU A 226 20.24 8.45 6.95
N LYS A 227 20.52 7.54 7.89
CA LYS A 227 21.35 6.36 7.63
C LYS A 227 20.79 5.54 6.46
N LYS A 228 19.47 5.28 6.45
CA LYS A 228 18.82 4.54 5.36
C LYS A 228 18.84 5.28 4.03
N ASN A 229 18.83 6.61 4.02
CA ASN A 229 18.95 7.41 2.79
C ASN A 229 20.34 7.30 2.16
N LYS A 230 21.38 7.13 2.98
CA LYS A 230 22.78 6.98 2.54
C LYS A 230 23.16 5.52 2.25
N PHE A 231 22.29 4.57 2.56
CA PHE A 231 22.53 3.14 2.38
C PHE A 231 22.23 2.69 0.94
N ILE A 232 23.23 2.09 0.29
CA ILE A 232 23.18 1.59 -1.09
C ILE A 232 22.94 0.07 -1.07
#